data_AF-A0A925ZPU3-F1
#
_entry.id   AF-A0A925ZPU3-F1
#
_cell.length_a   1.000
_cell.length_b   1.000
_cell.length_c   1.000
_cell.angle_alpha   90.00
_cell.angle_beta   90.00
_cell.angle_gamma   90.00
#
_symmetry.space_group_name_H-M   'P 1'
#
loop_
_entity.id
_entity.type
_entity.pdbx_description
1 polymer ?
#
loop_
_entity_poly.entity_id
_entity_poly.type
_entity_poly.pdbx_seq_one_letter_code
_entity_poly.pdbx_strand_id
1 'polypeptide(L)'
;MRNIKPLDVLVTVVGVSSALFACGYEGAGASSSPVTHTASDPEPASTSGNGEKEGCSGVESRWSGDLDVGAVEQSVLPCIEEVGGNLVVSSTMWTDLTALSQLRVVEGNLLIHQNQALESLDGLEKLRDALGKLDISGNPVLTDLTALGGVERVHVVVIGANESLADIASFAGDLQFVGPEPQAFVLERLPSLGHLDGLAALDGVSSVGGLRVQLLHLDALSDVEGLTGFSALGLELEIEMIGVPALVELGFAAGGELGSLEVSDAPNLTSVAGMGDLLRIRALSLWNGTALSSFTGFDALEVVDERLQIGGCEAGEGSPFDSLAGLGGLREVGLLSIIGNDGLSDLMGLSARPDLHIDAVQIRDNHSLSNEAALTYATAHSDDDIDVCGNAGGSSCIESACAPFPN
;
A
#
# COMPACT_ATOMS: atom_id res chain seq x y z
N MET A 1 2.01 -28.44 22.99
CA MET A 1 2.31 -27.03 23.35
C MET A 1 3.14 -26.42 22.23
N ARG A 2 2.47 -25.84 21.23
CA ARG A 2 2.95 -24.71 20.44
C ARG A 2 1.70 -23.85 20.23
N ASN A 3 1.78 -22.62 20.74
CA ASN A 3 0.69 -21.66 20.74
C ASN A 3 0.48 -21.17 19.31
N ILE A 4 -0.68 -21.49 18.74
CA ILE A 4 -1.21 -20.88 17.53
C ILE A 4 -1.92 -19.61 18.01
N LYS A 5 -1.45 -18.44 17.56
CA LYS A 5 -2.23 -17.19 17.67
C LYS A 5 -3.23 -17.17 16.49
N PRO A 6 -4.49 -16.77 16.71
CA PRO A 6 -5.43 -16.57 15.62
C PRO A 6 -5.13 -15.25 14.91
N LEU A 7 -4.95 -15.29 13.59
CA LEU A 7 -5.22 -14.14 12.73
C LEU A 7 -6.74 -14.13 12.53
N ASP A 8 -7.43 -13.28 13.27
CA ASP A 8 -8.82 -12.94 12.98
C ASP A 8 -9.10 -11.53 13.52
N VAL A 9 -9.73 -10.72 12.67
CA VAL A 9 -10.30 -9.38 12.89
C VAL A 9 -9.33 -8.19 12.73
N LEU A 10 -9.38 -7.49 11.58
CA LEU A 10 -10.13 -6.23 11.41
C LEU A 10 -9.77 -5.50 10.08
N VAL A 11 -10.53 -5.74 9.00
CA VAL A 11 -10.99 -4.63 8.13
C VAL A 11 -12.45 -4.95 7.80
N THR A 12 -13.36 -4.39 8.61
CA THR A 12 -14.75 -4.34 8.20
C THR A 12 -14.81 -3.39 7.01
N VAL A 13 -14.97 -3.97 5.83
CA VAL A 13 -15.44 -3.26 4.63
C VAL A 13 -16.76 -2.59 5.01
N VAL A 14 -16.72 -1.29 5.28
CA VAL A 14 -17.93 -0.48 5.29
C VAL A 14 -18.30 -0.29 3.83
N GLY A 15 -19.10 -1.23 3.32
CA GLY A 15 -19.87 -1.00 2.12
C GLY A 15 -20.76 0.20 2.33
N VAL A 16 -20.43 1.32 1.69
CA VAL A 16 -21.41 2.37 1.43
C VAL A 16 -21.96 2.12 0.05
N SER A 17 -23.16 1.56 0.06
CA SER A 17 -24.03 1.34 -1.09
C SER A 17 -24.15 2.58 -1.96
N SER A 18 -24.08 2.35 -3.27
CA SER A 18 -24.42 3.25 -4.35
C SER A 18 -25.78 3.93 -4.12
N ALA A 19 -25.79 5.26 -3.98
CA ALA A 19 -26.98 6.06 -4.20
C ALA A 19 -26.60 7.45 -4.72
N LEU A 20 -27.05 7.71 -5.94
CA LEU A 20 -27.09 8.98 -6.67
C LEU A 20 -27.02 10.25 -5.81
N PHE A 21 -26.07 11.12 -6.11
CA PHE A 21 -26.31 12.57 -6.07
C PHE A 21 -25.80 13.22 -7.36
N ALA A 22 -26.75 13.48 -8.26
CA ALA A 22 -26.59 14.43 -9.33
C ALA A 22 -26.95 15.82 -8.78
N CYS A 23 -26.00 16.74 -8.76
CA CYS A 23 -26.27 18.18 -8.79
C CYS A 23 -25.16 18.86 -9.58
N GLY A 24 -25.50 19.36 -10.77
CA GLY A 24 -24.62 20.22 -11.53
C GLY A 24 -24.51 21.60 -10.91
N TYR A 25 -23.35 22.22 -11.06
CA TYR A 25 -23.19 23.66 -10.94
C TYR A 25 -22.20 24.15 -11.98
N GLU A 26 -22.70 25.03 -12.88
CA GLU A 26 -21.91 25.84 -13.78
C GLU A 26 -21.33 27.06 -13.02
N GLY A 27 -20.14 27.51 -13.42
CA GLY A 27 -19.86 28.95 -13.48
C GLY A 27 -18.64 29.51 -12.74
N ALA A 28 -17.60 29.79 -13.55
CA ALA A 28 -16.76 31.00 -13.56
C ALA A 28 -15.65 31.24 -12.50
N GLY A 29 -14.41 30.96 -12.90
CA GLY A 29 -13.35 31.96 -13.21
C GLY A 29 -12.94 33.01 -12.17
N ALA A 30 -11.66 32.97 -11.73
CA ALA A 30 -10.66 34.01 -12.06
C ALA A 30 -9.28 33.73 -11.42
N SER A 31 -8.26 34.17 -12.17
CA SER A 31 -6.83 34.27 -11.91
C SER A 31 -6.40 34.95 -10.60
N SER A 32 -5.24 34.57 -10.05
CA SER A 32 -4.05 35.45 -9.97
C SER A 32 -2.79 34.73 -9.47
N SER A 33 -1.65 35.23 -9.93
CA SER A 33 -0.28 34.70 -9.89
C SER A 33 0.42 34.74 -8.52
N PRO A 34 1.59 34.07 -8.34
CA PRO A 34 2.17 33.82 -7.03
C PRO A 34 3.09 34.95 -6.55
N VAL A 35 3.12 35.19 -5.24
CA VAL A 35 4.06 36.10 -4.58
C VAL A 35 5.13 35.27 -3.89
N THR A 36 6.37 35.42 -4.37
CA THR A 36 7.58 34.87 -3.76
C THR A 36 7.98 35.68 -2.53
N HIS A 37 8.10 35.03 -1.38
CA HIS A 37 8.83 35.59 -0.23
C HIS A 37 9.99 34.66 0.14
N THR A 38 11.20 35.19 -0.07
CA THR A 38 12.48 34.65 0.37
C THR A 38 12.58 34.71 1.89
N ALA A 39 12.64 33.56 2.58
CA ALA A 39 13.04 33.47 3.96
C ALA A 39 14.55 33.17 4.03
N SER A 40 15.26 33.96 4.84
CA SER A 40 16.68 33.79 5.15
C SER A 40 16.76 33.08 6.49
N ASP A 41 17.49 31.97 6.54
CA ASP A 41 17.78 31.23 7.78
C ASP A 41 18.55 32.08 8.81
N PRO A 42 18.33 31.78 10.09
CA PRO A 42 19.49 31.57 10.95
C PRO A 42 19.36 30.30 11.80
N GLU A 43 20.39 29.45 11.68
CA GLU A 43 20.73 28.35 12.59
C GLU A 43 21.48 28.87 13.84
N PRO A 44 21.74 28.06 14.90
CA PRO A 44 20.93 28.05 16.10
C PRO A 44 21.67 28.62 17.32
N ALA A 45 20.91 29.22 18.26
CA ALA A 45 21.43 29.58 19.58
C ALA A 45 21.09 28.49 20.60
N SER A 46 22.12 27.83 21.10
CA SER A 46 22.06 26.94 22.26
C SER A 46 21.75 27.72 23.53
N THR A 47 20.57 27.52 24.12
CA THR A 47 20.33 27.87 25.53
C THR A 47 19.45 26.81 26.19
N SER A 48 20.07 26.04 27.07
CA SER A 48 19.44 25.31 28.17
C SER A 48 18.70 26.32 29.06
N GLY A 49 17.37 26.37 28.94
CA GLY A 49 16.51 27.14 29.83
C GLY A 49 15.11 26.53 29.80
N ASN A 50 14.59 26.21 30.99
CA ASN A 50 13.19 25.87 31.21
C ASN A 50 12.33 27.09 30.82
N GLY A 51 12.03 27.25 29.54
CA GLY A 51 11.14 28.28 29.04
C GLY A 51 9.71 27.79 29.18
N GLU A 52 9.10 28.00 30.35
CA GLU A 52 7.64 27.95 30.43
C GLU A 52 7.08 28.92 29.39
N LYS A 53 6.43 28.38 28.36
CA LYS A 53 5.79 29.16 27.29
C LYS A 53 4.75 30.09 27.93
N GLU A 54 4.68 31.34 27.50
CA GLU A 54 3.68 32.30 28.02
C GLU A 54 2.27 31.68 27.88
N GLY A 55 1.55 31.56 28.99
CA GLY A 55 0.23 30.92 29.04
C GLY A 55 0.19 29.47 29.53
N CYS A 56 1.34 28.79 29.65
CA CYS A 56 1.42 27.39 30.09
C CYS A 56 1.71 27.19 31.59
N SER A 57 1.71 28.28 32.37
CA SER A 57 1.93 28.23 33.82
C SER A 57 0.86 27.37 34.50
N GLY A 58 1.27 26.24 35.07
CA GLY A 58 0.39 25.33 35.82
C GLY A 58 -0.34 24.28 34.97
N VAL A 59 -0.01 24.18 33.67
CA VAL A 59 -0.47 23.10 32.80
C VAL A 59 0.63 22.04 32.72
N GLU A 60 0.30 20.78 32.97
CA GLU A 60 1.25 19.67 32.78
C GLU A 60 1.53 19.48 31.28
N SER A 61 2.81 19.33 30.92
CA SER A 61 3.22 19.11 29.52
C SER A 61 2.82 17.73 28.99
N ARG A 62 2.42 16.81 29.88
CA ARG A 62 1.98 15.46 29.54
C ARG A 62 0.51 15.27 29.89
N TRP A 63 -0.27 14.84 28.90
CA TRP A 63 -1.65 14.40 29.08
C TRP A 63 -1.69 12.89 29.32
N SER A 64 -2.12 12.43 30.50
CA SER A 64 -1.91 11.04 30.95
C SER A 64 -2.81 9.96 30.31
N GLY A 65 -3.76 10.34 29.45
CA GLY A 65 -4.68 9.41 28.79
C GLY A 65 -5.07 9.87 27.39
N ASP A 66 -6.31 9.62 27.00
CA ASP A 66 -6.84 10.04 25.70
C ASP A 66 -7.15 11.55 25.70
N LEU A 67 -6.75 12.24 24.64
CA LEU A 67 -6.96 13.65 24.39
C LEU A 67 -7.81 13.82 23.13
N ASP A 68 -9.07 14.20 23.30
CA ASP A 68 -9.93 14.68 22.20
C ASP A 68 -9.93 16.21 22.21
N VAL A 69 -9.37 16.81 21.15
CA VAL A 69 -9.22 18.28 21.07
C VAL A 69 -10.56 19.02 21.01
N GLY A 70 -11.63 18.35 20.57
CA GLY A 70 -12.98 18.90 20.55
C GLY A 70 -13.67 18.87 21.92
N ALA A 71 -13.15 18.07 22.85
CA ALA A 71 -13.73 17.86 24.19
C ALA A 71 -13.00 18.61 25.31
N VAL A 72 -11.93 19.35 24.99
CA VAL A 72 -11.10 20.07 25.97
C VAL A 72 -11.08 21.58 25.73
N GLU A 73 -10.64 22.34 26.73
CA GLU A 73 -10.38 23.77 26.56
C GLU A 73 -9.16 24.00 25.67
N GLN A 74 -9.35 24.70 24.55
CA GLN A 74 -8.30 24.91 23.53
C GLN A 74 -7.07 25.67 24.06
N SER A 75 -7.20 26.42 25.16
CA SER A 75 -6.09 27.13 25.82
C SER A 75 -5.02 26.19 26.41
N VAL A 76 -5.36 24.92 26.66
CA VAL A 76 -4.46 23.93 27.25
C VAL A 76 -3.53 23.31 26.19
N LEU A 77 -4.01 23.19 24.95
CA LEU A 77 -3.33 22.47 23.87
C LEU A 77 -1.91 22.98 23.54
N PRO A 78 -1.64 24.31 23.52
CA PRO A 78 -0.31 24.83 23.17
C PRO A 78 0.80 24.47 24.17
N CYS A 79 0.44 23.83 25.28
CA CYS A 79 1.32 23.41 26.37
C CYS A 79 1.59 21.90 26.39
N ILE A 80 0.85 21.10 25.59
CA ILE A 80 0.98 19.65 25.57
C ILE A 80 2.15 19.27 24.66
N GLU A 81 3.13 18.57 25.25
CA GLU A 81 4.27 17.97 24.56
C GLU A 81 4.08 16.46 24.36
N GLU A 82 3.34 15.80 25.26
CA GLU A 82 3.16 14.35 25.23
C GLU A 82 1.70 13.96 25.52
N VAL A 83 1.20 12.97 24.79
CA VAL A 83 -0.09 12.32 25.05
C VAL A 83 0.17 10.84 25.35
N GLY A 84 -0.18 10.40 26.57
CA GLY A 84 0.01 9.02 27.03
C GLY A 84 -1.02 8.02 26.50
N GLY A 85 -2.10 8.51 25.88
CA GLY A 85 -3.11 7.71 25.19
C GLY A 85 -3.30 8.14 23.74
N ASN A 86 -4.53 8.05 23.24
CA ASN A 86 -4.88 8.47 21.90
C ASN A 86 -5.02 10.00 21.82
N LEU A 87 -4.57 10.61 20.74
CA LEU A 87 -4.88 11.99 20.38
C LEU A 87 -5.89 11.99 19.23
N VAL A 88 -7.06 12.61 19.43
CA VAL A 88 -8.14 12.69 18.45
C VAL A 88 -8.36 14.15 18.04
N VAL A 89 -8.19 14.41 16.75
CA VAL A 89 -8.55 15.63 16.05
C VAL A 89 -9.59 15.27 15.00
N SER A 90 -10.87 15.32 15.40
CA SER A 90 -11.97 14.89 14.54
C SER A 90 -13.09 15.91 14.45
N SER A 91 -13.64 16.05 13.24
CA SER A 91 -14.83 16.88 12.97
C SER A 91 -14.69 18.32 13.48
N THR A 92 -13.47 18.83 13.48
CA THR A 92 -13.17 20.21 13.91
C THR A 92 -13.38 21.19 12.76
N MET A 93 -13.51 22.47 13.11
CA MET A 93 -13.51 23.59 12.17
C MET A 93 -12.11 24.20 12.03
N TRP A 94 -11.06 23.49 12.44
CA TRP A 94 -9.69 23.99 12.40
C TRP A 94 -9.16 23.95 10.96
N THR A 95 -8.35 24.95 10.63
CA THR A 95 -7.65 25.05 9.34
C THR A 95 -6.23 24.51 9.43
N ASP A 96 -5.65 24.49 10.63
CA ASP A 96 -4.31 23.99 10.94
C ASP A 96 -4.30 23.37 12.35
N LEU A 97 -3.14 22.84 12.76
CA LEU A 97 -2.93 22.22 14.07
C LEU A 97 -1.96 23.03 14.94
N THR A 98 -1.85 24.34 14.73
CA THR A 98 -0.84 25.19 15.42
C THR A 98 -1.02 25.19 16.95
N ALA A 99 -2.25 24.91 17.41
CA ALA A 99 -2.57 24.65 18.81
C ALA A 99 -1.78 23.47 19.40
N LEU A 100 -1.26 22.56 18.59
CA LEU A 100 -0.44 21.40 18.97
C LEU A 100 1.06 21.60 18.72
N SER A 101 1.52 22.83 18.45
CA SER A 101 2.93 23.18 18.09
C SER A 101 4.05 22.68 19.03
N GLN A 102 3.73 22.15 20.21
CA GLN A 102 4.70 21.57 21.13
C GLN A 102 4.67 20.04 21.19
N LEU A 103 3.71 19.39 20.55
CA LEU A 103 3.54 17.96 20.58
C LEU A 103 4.77 17.26 19.99
N ARG A 104 5.30 16.31 20.74
CA ARG A 104 6.48 15.49 20.41
C ARG A 104 6.16 14.01 20.38
N VAL A 105 5.28 13.57 21.27
CA VAL A 105 4.98 12.14 21.47
C VAL A 105 3.48 11.92 21.60
N VAL A 106 2.97 10.94 20.86
CA VAL A 106 1.69 10.29 21.10
C VAL A 106 1.97 8.81 21.32
N GLU A 107 1.70 8.31 22.52
CA GLU A 107 1.94 6.90 22.87
C GLU A 107 0.87 5.97 22.32
N GLY A 108 -0.37 6.46 22.17
CA GLY A 108 -1.46 5.74 21.51
C GLY A 108 -1.59 6.11 20.03
N ASN A 109 -2.83 6.11 19.54
CA ASN A 109 -3.14 6.49 18.16
C ASN A 109 -3.23 8.01 18.02
N LEU A 110 -2.65 8.55 16.95
CA LEU A 110 -2.89 9.91 16.48
C LEU A 110 -3.93 9.85 15.36
N LEU A 111 -5.15 10.30 15.65
CA LEU A 111 -6.31 10.23 14.78
C LEU A 111 -6.71 11.64 14.31
N ILE A 112 -6.35 12.01 13.09
CA ILE A 112 -6.68 13.30 12.45
C ILE A 112 -7.65 13.03 11.32
N HIS A 113 -8.95 13.07 11.60
CA HIS A 113 -9.93 12.63 10.60
C HIS A 113 -11.22 13.42 10.52
N GLN A 114 -11.85 13.41 9.35
CA GLN A 114 -13.15 14.06 9.10
C GLN A 114 -13.13 15.59 9.34
N ASN A 115 -11.98 16.26 9.18
CA ASN A 115 -11.89 17.71 9.31
C ASN A 115 -12.05 18.38 7.93
N GLN A 116 -13.25 18.88 7.66
CA GLN A 116 -13.63 19.44 6.36
C GLN A 116 -12.90 20.74 5.99
N ALA A 117 -12.35 21.44 6.98
CA ALA A 117 -11.69 22.72 6.82
C ALA A 117 -10.16 22.66 6.99
N LEU A 118 -9.59 21.48 7.31
CA LEU A 118 -8.18 21.33 7.64
C LEU A 118 -7.33 21.38 6.37
N GLU A 119 -6.60 22.49 6.18
CA GLU A 119 -5.80 22.77 4.99
C GLU A 119 -4.34 22.31 5.16
N SER A 120 -3.80 22.36 6.39
CA SER A 120 -2.43 21.95 6.72
C SER A 120 -2.34 21.21 8.06
N LEU A 121 -1.23 20.51 8.27
CA LEU A 121 -0.86 19.90 9.54
C LEU A 121 0.12 20.78 10.35
N ASP A 122 0.22 22.07 10.01
CA ASP A 122 1.12 23.01 10.68
C ASP A 122 0.88 22.98 12.19
N GLY A 123 1.97 22.93 12.97
CA GLY A 123 1.95 22.63 14.40
C GLY A 123 2.40 21.21 14.75
N LEU A 124 2.56 20.29 13.80
CA LEU A 124 3.10 18.94 14.07
C LEU A 124 4.61 18.79 13.81
N GLU A 125 5.33 19.86 13.51
CA GLU A 125 6.75 19.82 13.09
C GLU A 125 7.69 19.27 14.17
N LYS A 126 7.24 19.29 15.43
CA LYS A 126 7.98 18.75 16.59
C LYS A 126 7.62 17.31 16.92
N LEU A 127 6.61 16.72 16.28
CA LEU A 127 6.24 15.33 16.48
C LEU A 127 7.41 14.45 16.04
N ARG A 128 7.83 13.54 16.92
CA ARG A 128 8.88 12.54 16.67
C ARG A 128 8.32 11.13 16.73
N ASP A 129 7.40 10.90 17.67
CA ASP A 129 6.90 9.58 17.97
C ASP A 129 5.37 9.52 17.92
N ALA A 130 4.83 8.72 17.01
CA ALA A 130 3.42 8.36 16.95
C ALA A 130 3.31 6.84 17.08
N LEU A 131 3.47 6.33 18.31
CA LEU A 131 3.81 4.92 18.57
C LEU A 131 2.66 3.93 18.32
N GLY A 132 1.44 4.42 18.14
CA GLY A 132 0.31 3.64 17.65
C GLY A 132 0.04 3.88 16.15
N LYS A 133 -1.24 3.97 15.81
CA LYS A 133 -1.71 4.31 14.47
C LYS A 133 -1.66 5.83 14.26
N LEU A 134 -0.93 6.28 13.25
CA LEU A 134 -1.06 7.60 12.63
C LEU A 134 -2.12 7.52 11.53
N ASP A 135 -3.31 8.03 11.80
CA ASP A 135 -4.45 8.04 10.87
C ASP A 135 -4.76 9.47 10.44
N ILE A 136 -4.59 9.77 9.16
CA ILE A 136 -4.91 11.06 8.55
C ILE A 136 -5.93 10.80 7.46
N SER A 137 -7.22 10.86 7.79
CA SER A 137 -8.26 10.45 6.86
C SER A 137 -9.51 11.33 6.77
N GLY A 138 -10.07 11.48 5.57
CA GLY A 138 -11.29 12.26 5.37
C GLY A 138 -11.08 13.76 5.63
N ASN A 139 -9.91 14.29 5.27
CA ASN A 139 -9.59 15.71 5.29
C ASN A 139 -9.48 16.19 3.83
N PRO A 140 -10.61 16.46 3.14
CA PRO A 140 -10.66 16.56 1.68
C PRO A 140 -9.88 17.75 1.10
N VAL A 141 -9.67 18.81 1.88
CA VAL A 141 -8.92 20.01 1.48
C VAL A 141 -7.46 20.02 1.93
N LEU A 142 -7.01 18.97 2.65
CA LEU A 142 -5.62 18.84 3.08
C LEU A 142 -4.73 18.59 1.86
N THR A 143 -3.70 19.41 1.71
CA THR A 143 -2.81 19.36 0.53
C THR A 143 -1.37 19.00 0.86
N ASP A 144 -1.00 19.06 2.15
CA ASP A 144 0.39 19.00 2.57
C ASP A 144 0.55 18.19 3.88
N LEU A 145 1.55 17.31 3.91
CA LEU A 145 1.95 16.50 5.06
C LEU A 145 3.34 16.87 5.60
N THR A 146 4.01 17.89 5.06
CA THR A 146 5.40 18.27 5.38
C THR A 146 5.66 18.49 6.88
N ALA A 147 4.66 18.91 7.64
CA ALA A 147 4.75 19.02 9.10
C ALA A 147 5.09 17.68 9.79
N LEU A 148 4.87 16.53 9.13
CA LEU A 148 5.23 15.20 9.62
C LEU A 148 6.66 14.77 9.26
N GLY A 149 7.44 15.60 8.55
CA GLY A 149 8.81 15.25 8.14
C GLY A 149 9.80 15.04 9.29
N GLY A 150 9.39 15.30 10.53
CA GLY A 150 10.16 14.98 11.72
C GLY A 150 9.78 13.64 12.39
N VAL A 151 8.76 12.93 11.91
CA VAL A 151 8.32 11.68 12.55
C VAL A 151 9.37 10.58 12.31
N GLU A 152 9.90 10.03 13.41
CA GLU A 152 10.97 9.03 13.41
C GLU A 152 10.41 7.62 13.68
N ARG A 153 9.35 7.49 14.49
CA ARG A 153 8.82 6.19 14.91
C ARG A 153 7.31 6.12 14.82
N VAL A 154 6.82 5.09 14.15
CA VAL A 154 5.40 4.79 13.96
C VAL A 154 5.14 3.29 14.09
N HIS A 155 3.92 2.89 14.44
CA HIS A 155 3.52 1.48 14.29
C HIS A 155 2.76 1.29 12.98
N VAL A 156 1.71 2.08 12.77
CA VAL A 156 0.90 2.01 11.55
C VAL A 156 0.69 3.41 10.99
N VAL A 157 0.82 3.57 9.67
CA VAL A 157 0.45 4.80 8.96
C VAL A 157 -0.75 4.51 8.08
N VAL A 158 -1.79 5.33 8.18
CA VAL A 158 -2.97 5.30 7.30
C VAL A 158 -3.26 6.71 6.82
N ILE A 159 -3.23 6.90 5.50
CA ILE A 159 -3.58 8.16 4.85
C ILE A 159 -4.70 7.86 3.87
N GLY A 160 -5.89 8.37 4.16
CA GLY A 160 -7.13 7.88 3.56
C GLY A 160 -8.08 8.98 3.13
N ALA A 161 -8.72 8.92 1.96
CA ALA A 161 -9.82 9.83 1.61
C ALA A 161 -9.48 11.33 1.77
N ASN A 162 -8.27 11.74 1.36
CA ASN A 162 -7.84 13.13 1.30
C ASN A 162 -7.80 13.56 -0.18
N GLU A 163 -8.91 14.10 -0.68
CA GLU A 163 -9.13 14.32 -2.12
C GLU A 163 -8.09 15.25 -2.77
N SER A 164 -7.65 16.28 -2.05
CA SER A 164 -6.69 17.28 -2.55
C SER A 164 -5.22 16.90 -2.32
N LEU A 165 -4.94 15.81 -1.61
CA LEU A 165 -3.57 15.41 -1.28
C LEU A 165 -2.91 14.76 -2.51
N ALA A 166 -1.88 15.42 -3.03
CA ALA A 166 -1.19 15.01 -4.25
C ALA A 166 0.26 14.57 -4.02
N ASP A 167 0.77 14.69 -2.79
CA ASP A 167 2.16 14.40 -2.43
C ASP A 167 2.25 13.81 -1.01
N ILE A 168 3.23 12.92 -0.82
CA ILE A 168 3.59 12.26 0.44
C ILE A 168 5.10 12.38 0.75
N ALA A 169 5.80 13.35 0.14
CA ALA A 169 7.22 13.65 0.35
C ALA A 169 7.64 13.84 1.81
N SER A 170 6.68 14.06 2.71
CA SER A 170 6.90 14.14 4.15
C SER A 170 7.55 12.89 4.74
N PHE A 171 7.39 11.70 4.15
CA PHE A 171 7.97 10.47 4.67
C PHE A 171 9.40 10.19 4.18
N ALA A 172 10.17 11.24 3.89
CA ALA A 172 11.59 11.12 3.61
C ALA A 172 12.41 11.05 4.91
N GLY A 173 13.35 10.10 5.03
CA GLY A 173 14.32 10.05 6.14
C GLY A 173 14.33 8.74 6.94
N ASP A 174 14.68 8.84 8.23
CA ASP A 174 15.01 7.69 9.10
C ASP A 174 13.77 7.00 9.73
N LEU A 175 12.60 7.03 9.08
CA LEU A 175 11.35 6.48 9.65
C LEU A 175 11.52 4.99 10.02
N GLN A 176 11.10 4.63 11.22
CA GLN A 176 11.15 3.25 11.72
C GLN A 176 9.77 2.75 12.10
N PHE A 177 9.43 1.54 11.64
CA PHE A 177 8.21 0.86 12.07
C PHE A 177 8.49 0.06 13.34
N VAL A 178 7.83 0.47 14.44
CA VAL A 178 8.02 -0.09 15.78
C VAL A 178 6.72 -0.70 16.31
N GLY A 179 6.81 -1.48 17.38
CA GLY A 179 5.65 -2.12 17.99
C GLY A 179 5.38 -3.53 17.45
N PRO A 180 4.35 -4.21 17.98
CA PRO A 180 4.04 -5.59 17.65
C PRO A 180 3.40 -5.72 16.26
N GLU A 181 3.62 -6.84 15.58
CA GLU A 181 2.92 -7.16 14.32
C GLU A 181 1.38 -7.12 14.44
N PRO A 182 0.66 -6.76 13.35
CA PRO A 182 1.21 -6.33 12.05
C PRO A 182 1.58 -4.84 12.02
N GLN A 183 2.65 -4.51 11.31
CA GLN A 183 3.01 -3.12 10.97
C GLN A 183 2.51 -2.83 9.54
N ALA A 184 2.05 -1.60 9.29
CA ALA A 184 1.46 -1.27 7.99
C ALA A 184 1.65 0.19 7.57
N PHE A 185 1.75 0.39 6.26
CA PHE A 185 1.71 1.68 5.59
C PHE A 185 0.60 1.64 4.53
N VAL A 186 -0.48 2.40 4.75
CA VAL A 186 -1.70 2.32 3.95
C VAL A 186 -1.99 3.68 3.33
N LEU A 187 -2.09 3.69 2.01
CA LEU A 187 -2.61 4.81 1.22
C LEU A 187 -3.94 4.38 0.60
N GLU A 188 -5.02 5.09 0.90
CA GLU A 188 -6.36 4.70 0.45
C GLU A 188 -7.15 5.90 -0.09
N ARG A 189 -7.76 5.79 -1.28
CA ARG A 189 -8.63 6.85 -1.85
C ARG A 189 -7.93 8.23 -1.85
N LEU A 190 -6.79 8.33 -2.51
CA LEU A 190 -6.06 9.58 -2.73
C LEU A 190 -6.06 9.90 -4.23
N PRO A 191 -7.19 10.41 -4.78
CA PRO A 191 -7.38 10.52 -6.23
C PRO A 191 -6.43 11.53 -6.91
N SER A 192 -5.75 12.38 -6.14
CA SER A 192 -4.77 13.35 -6.67
C SER A 192 -3.32 12.87 -6.53
N LEU A 193 -3.04 11.78 -5.81
CA LEU A 193 -1.69 11.27 -5.58
C LEU A 193 -1.20 10.52 -6.82
N GLY A 194 -0.25 11.13 -7.55
CA GLY A 194 0.26 10.60 -8.82
C GLY A 194 1.55 9.76 -8.73
N HIS A 195 2.32 9.95 -7.65
CA HIS A 195 3.68 9.45 -7.49
C HIS A 195 3.97 9.11 -6.02
N LEU A 196 5.01 8.30 -5.79
CA LEU A 196 5.46 7.89 -4.44
C LEU A 196 6.87 8.37 -4.09
N ASP A 197 7.43 9.34 -4.84
CA ASP A 197 8.85 9.76 -4.76
C ASP A 197 9.37 9.99 -3.34
N GLY A 198 8.51 10.50 -2.44
CA GLY A 198 8.83 10.69 -1.02
C GLY A 198 9.33 9.44 -0.29
N LEU A 199 8.86 8.26 -0.71
CA LEU A 199 9.19 6.98 -0.10
C LEU A 199 10.56 6.46 -0.54
N ALA A 200 11.11 6.92 -1.68
CA ALA A 200 12.41 6.45 -2.17
C ALA A 200 13.56 6.77 -1.20
N ALA A 201 13.39 7.78 -0.33
CA ALA A 201 14.38 8.20 0.65
C ALA A 201 14.41 7.32 1.92
N LEU A 202 13.54 6.32 2.03
CA LEU A 202 13.43 5.41 3.17
C LEU A 202 14.51 4.29 3.21
N ASP A 203 15.69 4.57 2.67
CA ASP A 203 16.82 3.62 2.67
C ASP A 203 17.23 3.27 4.11
N GLY A 204 17.00 2.03 4.54
CA GLY A 204 17.26 1.56 5.90
C GLY A 204 16.05 1.55 6.84
N VAL A 205 14.82 1.63 6.30
CA VAL A 205 13.61 1.25 7.07
C VAL A 205 13.81 -0.14 7.66
N SER A 206 13.61 -0.25 8.97
CA SER A 206 13.48 -1.53 9.64
C SER A 206 12.04 -1.73 10.12
N SER A 207 11.62 -2.98 10.06
CA SER A 207 10.35 -3.46 10.57
C SER A 207 10.62 -4.63 11.51
N VAL A 208 9.78 -4.79 12.53
CA VAL A 208 9.80 -6.00 13.37
C VAL A 208 8.61 -6.83 12.97
N GLY A 209 8.87 -7.89 12.21
CA GLY A 209 7.85 -8.88 11.89
C GLY A 209 7.09 -8.69 10.59
N GLY A 210 7.64 -7.88 9.70
CA GLY A 210 7.07 -7.62 8.38
C GLY A 210 6.28 -6.33 8.31
N LEU A 211 6.39 -5.70 7.14
CA LEU A 211 5.69 -4.47 6.80
C LEU A 211 4.73 -4.75 5.65
N ARG A 212 3.45 -4.43 5.86
CA ARG A 212 2.45 -4.44 4.79
C ARG A 212 2.27 -3.03 4.22
N VAL A 213 2.56 -2.86 2.94
CA VAL A 213 2.30 -1.65 2.18
C VAL A 213 1.03 -1.85 1.35
N GLN A 214 0.00 -1.05 1.59
CA GLN A 214 -1.29 -1.15 0.88
C GLN A 214 -1.55 0.14 0.10
N LEU A 215 -1.75 0.00 -1.21
CA LEU A 215 -2.05 1.08 -2.15
C LEU A 215 -3.44 0.84 -2.74
N LEU A 216 -4.45 1.49 -2.16
CA LEU A 216 -5.86 1.15 -2.38
C LEU A 216 -6.60 2.32 -3.02
N HIS A 217 -7.18 2.12 -4.20
CA HIS A 217 -7.99 3.11 -4.92
C HIS A 217 -7.23 4.43 -5.13
N LEU A 218 -6.09 4.36 -5.82
CA LEU A 218 -5.22 5.49 -6.13
C LEU A 218 -5.31 5.82 -7.63
N ASP A 219 -6.39 6.51 -8.01
CA ASP A 219 -6.80 6.70 -9.40
C ASP A 219 -5.78 7.41 -10.29
N ALA A 220 -4.95 8.29 -9.71
CA ALA A 220 -3.93 9.04 -10.42
C ALA A 220 -2.53 8.42 -10.35
N LEU A 221 -2.32 7.37 -9.54
CA LEU A 221 -1.00 6.79 -9.31
C LEU A 221 -0.46 6.18 -10.60
N SER A 222 0.61 6.77 -11.14
CA SER A 222 1.13 6.44 -12.47
C SER A 222 2.42 5.63 -12.46
N ASP A 223 3.14 5.64 -11.34
CA ASP A 223 4.31 4.82 -11.07
C ASP A 223 4.40 4.45 -9.59
N VAL A 224 5.32 3.54 -9.28
CA VAL A 224 5.59 3.05 -7.93
C VAL A 224 7.09 3.07 -7.61
N GLU A 225 7.89 3.90 -8.29
CA GLU A 225 9.35 3.92 -8.12
C GLU A 225 9.76 4.24 -6.67
N GLY A 226 8.94 5.03 -5.96
CA GLY A 226 9.10 5.29 -4.53
C GLY A 226 9.16 4.04 -3.63
N LEU A 227 8.61 2.90 -4.06
CA LEU A 227 8.67 1.65 -3.29
C LEU A 227 10.10 1.08 -3.16
N THR A 228 11.06 1.58 -3.96
CA THR A 228 12.50 1.30 -3.79
C THR A 228 12.98 1.50 -2.35
N GLY A 229 12.41 2.45 -1.62
CA GLY A 229 12.76 2.73 -0.22
C GLY A 229 12.51 1.55 0.73
N PHE A 230 11.62 0.61 0.39
CA PHE A 230 11.34 -0.57 1.21
C PHE A 230 12.16 -1.81 0.81
N SER A 231 12.97 -1.75 -0.25
CA SER A 231 13.70 -2.90 -0.82
C SER A 231 14.60 -3.63 0.18
N ALA A 232 15.11 -2.94 1.20
CA ALA A 232 15.94 -3.53 2.25
C ALA A 232 15.22 -4.57 3.13
N LEU A 233 13.88 -4.57 3.14
CA LEU A 233 13.07 -5.51 3.93
C LEU A 233 12.97 -6.91 3.31
N GLY A 234 13.22 -7.05 2.00
CA GLY A 234 13.22 -8.34 1.31
C GLY A 234 11.94 -9.16 1.55
N LEU A 235 12.08 -10.38 2.06
CA LEU A 235 10.97 -11.30 2.37
C LEU A 235 10.00 -10.79 3.48
N GLU A 236 10.38 -9.76 4.23
CA GLU A 236 9.52 -9.13 5.25
C GLU A 236 8.57 -8.10 4.65
N LEU A 237 8.72 -7.73 3.37
CA LEU A 237 7.86 -6.77 2.70
C LEU A 237 6.68 -7.44 1.99
N GLU A 238 5.47 -7.02 2.33
CA GLU A 238 4.23 -7.39 1.64
C GLU A 238 3.62 -6.15 0.99
N ILE A 239 3.38 -6.20 -0.32
CA ILE A 239 2.78 -5.11 -1.08
C ILE A 239 1.45 -5.58 -1.66
N GLU A 240 0.41 -4.77 -1.45
CA GLU A 240 -0.92 -4.97 -2.00
C GLU A 240 -1.36 -3.70 -2.73
N MET A 241 -1.70 -3.82 -4.01
CA MET A 241 -2.22 -2.74 -4.84
C MET A 241 -3.57 -3.14 -5.38
N ILE A 242 -4.58 -2.32 -5.12
CA ILE A 242 -5.96 -2.56 -5.58
C ILE A 242 -6.51 -1.26 -6.15
N GLY A 243 -6.97 -1.28 -7.40
CA GLY A 243 -7.60 -0.12 -8.02
C GLY A 243 -6.57 0.99 -8.27
N VAL A 244 -5.58 0.70 -9.11
CA VAL A 244 -4.53 1.64 -9.52
C VAL A 244 -4.57 1.84 -11.05
N PRO A 245 -5.67 2.41 -11.58
CA PRO A 245 -5.94 2.40 -13.02
C PRO A 245 -4.97 3.24 -13.85
N ALA A 246 -4.26 4.21 -13.27
CA ALA A 246 -3.28 5.02 -14.00
C ALA A 246 -1.89 4.36 -14.09
N LEU A 247 -1.63 3.28 -13.35
CA LEU A 247 -0.32 2.62 -13.30
C LEU A 247 -0.03 1.93 -14.64
N VAL A 248 1.07 2.31 -15.30
CA VAL A 248 1.47 1.74 -16.60
C VAL A 248 2.62 0.75 -16.49
N GLU A 249 3.51 0.96 -15.53
CA GLU A 249 4.71 0.14 -15.27
C GLU A 249 4.85 -0.17 -13.78
N LEU A 250 5.13 -1.42 -13.43
CA LEU A 250 5.20 -1.89 -12.05
C LEU A 250 6.58 -1.69 -11.38
N GLY A 251 7.64 -1.51 -12.17
CA GLY A 251 9.03 -1.64 -11.68
C GLY A 251 9.43 -0.69 -10.57
N PHE A 252 10.04 -1.24 -9.51
CA PHE A 252 10.64 -0.46 -8.42
C PHE A 252 11.95 -1.06 -7.87
N ALA A 253 12.63 -1.97 -8.59
CA ALA A 253 13.89 -2.61 -8.17
C ALA A 253 13.82 -3.20 -6.74
N ALA A 254 13.23 -4.39 -6.62
CA ALA A 254 12.83 -4.98 -5.34
C ALA A 254 14.00 -5.40 -4.42
N GLY A 255 15.25 -5.34 -4.88
CA GLY A 255 16.42 -5.66 -4.07
C GLY A 255 16.74 -7.16 -3.97
N GLY A 256 16.15 -7.98 -4.84
CA GLY A 256 16.46 -9.41 -4.96
C GLY A 256 15.44 -10.36 -4.32
N GLU A 257 14.85 -9.98 -3.20
CA GLU A 257 13.83 -10.78 -2.50
C GLU A 257 12.61 -9.94 -2.18
N LEU A 258 11.42 -10.54 -2.18
CA LEU A 258 10.18 -9.89 -1.79
C LEU A 258 9.27 -10.86 -1.06
N GLY A 259 8.56 -10.41 -0.01
CA GLY A 259 7.58 -11.25 0.66
C GLY A 259 6.39 -11.50 -0.26
N SER A 260 5.50 -10.52 -0.38
CA SER A 260 4.31 -10.65 -1.23
C SER A 260 4.17 -9.46 -2.15
N LEU A 261 3.67 -9.72 -3.37
CA LEU A 261 3.23 -8.69 -4.31
C LEU A 261 1.88 -9.10 -4.87
N GLU A 262 0.85 -8.34 -4.51
CA GLU A 262 -0.49 -8.50 -5.03
C GLU A 262 -0.90 -7.24 -5.78
N VAL A 263 -1.32 -7.39 -7.03
CA VAL A 263 -1.82 -6.31 -7.87
C VAL A 263 -3.16 -6.74 -8.45
N SER A 264 -4.19 -5.94 -8.20
CA SER A 264 -5.52 -6.12 -8.77
C SER A 264 -6.11 -4.80 -9.25
N ASP A 265 -6.98 -4.88 -10.26
CA ASP A 265 -7.65 -3.72 -10.86
C ASP A 265 -6.66 -2.64 -11.32
N ALA A 266 -5.68 -3.05 -12.13
CA ALA A 266 -4.64 -2.20 -12.73
C ALA A 266 -4.72 -2.19 -14.27
N PRO A 267 -5.85 -1.77 -14.88
CA PRO A 267 -6.18 -2.01 -16.30
C PRO A 267 -5.17 -1.46 -17.32
N ASN A 268 -4.40 -0.42 -16.96
CA ASN A 268 -3.42 0.17 -17.86
C ASN A 268 -1.99 -0.35 -17.65
N LEU A 269 -1.77 -1.29 -16.72
CA LEU A 269 -0.47 -1.87 -16.46
C LEU A 269 -0.03 -2.70 -17.67
N THR A 270 1.00 -2.25 -18.39
CA THR A 270 1.48 -2.88 -19.63
C THR A 270 2.86 -3.52 -19.50
N SER A 271 3.57 -3.24 -18.40
CA SER A 271 4.96 -3.63 -18.20
C SER A 271 5.25 -3.94 -16.73
N VAL A 272 6.06 -4.96 -16.50
CA VAL A 272 6.73 -5.26 -15.22
C VAL A 272 8.24 -5.03 -15.32
N ALA A 273 8.69 -4.28 -16.33
CA ALA A 273 10.07 -3.82 -16.42
C ALA A 273 10.46 -3.09 -15.12
N GLY A 274 11.73 -3.15 -14.75
CA GLY A 274 12.23 -2.64 -13.46
C GLY A 274 12.17 -3.64 -12.30
N MET A 275 11.55 -4.81 -12.47
CA MET A 275 11.61 -5.93 -11.49
C MET A 275 12.77 -6.92 -11.75
N GLY A 276 13.70 -6.57 -12.64
CA GLY A 276 14.71 -7.51 -13.17
C GLY A 276 15.80 -7.95 -12.19
N ASP A 277 15.82 -7.40 -10.99
CA ASP A 277 16.68 -7.80 -9.89
C ASP A 277 16.02 -8.84 -8.98
N LEU A 278 14.70 -9.02 -9.03
CA LEU A 278 13.95 -9.95 -8.18
C LEU A 278 14.30 -11.41 -8.53
N LEU A 279 14.90 -12.11 -7.58
CA LEU A 279 15.31 -13.52 -7.69
C LEU A 279 14.33 -14.47 -7.00
N ARG A 280 13.72 -14.03 -5.90
CA ARG A 280 12.82 -14.85 -5.07
C ARG A 280 11.66 -14.01 -4.56
N ILE A 281 10.46 -14.57 -4.59
CA ILE A 281 9.29 -13.98 -3.94
C ILE A 281 8.51 -15.05 -3.19
N ARG A 282 7.89 -14.71 -2.05
CA ARG A 282 7.04 -15.69 -1.34
C ARG A 282 5.70 -15.84 -2.05
N ALA A 283 5.01 -14.74 -2.38
CA ALA A 283 3.76 -14.77 -3.13
C ALA A 283 3.70 -13.68 -4.21
N LEU A 284 3.33 -14.05 -5.43
CA LEU A 284 3.06 -13.14 -6.54
C LEU A 284 1.66 -13.36 -7.08
N SER A 285 0.85 -12.31 -7.09
CA SER A 285 -0.54 -12.34 -7.54
C SER A 285 -0.84 -11.16 -8.45
N LEU A 286 -1.22 -11.42 -9.70
CA LEU A 286 -1.73 -10.42 -10.63
C LEU A 286 -3.15 -10.79 -11.06
N TRP A 287 -4.12 -9.98 -10.63
CA TRP A 287 -5.55 -10.23 -10.79
C TRP A 287 -6.26 -9.12 -11.57
N ASN A 288 -7.40 -9.45 -12.17
CA ASN A 288 -8.43 -8.54 -12.70
C ASN A 288 -7.87 -7.31 -13.44
N GLY A 289 -7.69 -7.46 -14.76
CA GLY A 289 -7.46 -6.32 -15.65
C GLY A 289 -6.05 -5.74 -15.54
N THR A 290 -5.15 -6.23 -16.39
CA THR A 290 -3.94 -5.51 -16.76
C THR A 290 -3.78 -5.58 -18.27
N ALA A 291 -3.23 -4.55 -18.90
CA ALA A 291 -2.87 -4.56 -20.31
C ALA A 291 -1.50 -5.26 -20.56
N LEU A 292 -1.06 -6.10 -19.61
CA LEU A 292 0.26 -6.72 -19.63
C LEU A 292 0.30 -7.79 -20.72
N SER A 293 1.23 -7.62 -21.66
CA SER A 293 1.45 -8.54 -22.79
C SER A 293 2.60 -9.52 -22.56
N SER A 294 3.39 -9.32 -21.51
CA SER A 294 4.44 -10.25 -21.08
C SER A 294 4.90 -9.93 -19.66
N PHE A 295 5.50 -10.91 -19.02
CA PHE A 295 6.21 -10.78 -17.74
C PHE A 295 7.70 -10.44 -17.94
N THR A 296 8.09 -9.92 -19.11
CA THR A 296 9.47 -9.44 -19.36
C THR A 296 9.79 -8.35 -18.33
N GLY A 297 10.84 -8.55 -17.55
CA GLY A 297 11.07 -7.85 -16.29
C GLY A 297 11.19 -8.78 -15.09
N PHE A 298 10.56 -9.97 -15.12
CA PHE A 298 10.79 -11.05 -14.15
C PHE A 298 11.77 -12.11 -14.64
N ASP A 299 12.60 -11.81 -15.64
CA ASP A 299 13.51 -12.78 -16.26
C ASP A 299 14.52 -13.43 -15.29
N ALA A 300 14.82 -12.74 -14.19
CA ALA A 300 15.73 -13.21 -13.14
C ALA A 300 15.02 -14.00 -12.02
N LEU A 301 13.68 -14.01 -12.00
CA LEU A 301 12.90 -14.67 -10.95
C LEU A 301 13.09 -16.19 -11.03
N GLU A 302 13.71 -16.76 -10.00
CA GLU A 302 14.02 -18.19 -9.93
C GLU A 302 13.06 -18.95 -9.03
N VAL A 303 12.53 -18.34 -7.96
CA VAL A 303 11.71 -19.05 -6.97
C VAL A 303 10.48 -18.24 -6.55
N VAL A 304 9.33 -18.93 -6.52
CA VAL A 304 8.09 -18.45 -5.90
C VAL A 304 7.67 -19.44 -4.79
N ASP A 305 7.85 -19.06 -3.52
CA ASP A 305 7.78 -20.04 -2.41
C ASP A 305 6.37 -20.61 -2.18
N GLU A 306 5.37 -19.74 -2.16
CA GLU A 306 4.01 -20.12 -1.79
C GLU A 306 3.09 -20.15 -3.00
N ARG A 307 2.97 -19.04 -3.73
CA ARG A 307 2.00 -18.94 -4.83
C ARG A 307 2.41 -17.97 -5.93
N LEU A 308 2.26 -18.42 -7.17
CA LEU A 308 2.22 -17.61 -8.38
C LEU A 308 0.80 -17.67 -8.93
N GLN A 309 0.07 -16.56 -8.86
CA GLN A 309 -1.32 -16.47 -9.32
C GLN A 309 -1.46 -15.42 -10.42
N ILE A 310 -2.02 -15.82 -11.55
CA ILE A 310 -2.20 -14.97 -12.74
C ILE A 310 -3.62 -15.18 -13.25
N GLY A 311 -4.43 -14.12 -13.29
CA GLY A 311 -5.79 -14.33 -13.76
C GLY A 311 -6.83 -13.26 -13.50
N GLY A 312 -8.07 -13.70 -13.60
CA GLY A 312 -9.26 -13.00 -13.14
C GLY A 312 -10.23 -13.99 -12.51
N CYS A 313 -10.96 -13.54 -11.49
CA CYS A 313 -11.92 -14.38 -10.77
C CYS A 313 -13.34 -14.32 -11.33
N GLU A 314 -13.60 -13.34 -12.20
CA GLU A 314 -14.94 -13.12 -12.76
C GLU A 314 -15.09 -13.73 -14.16
N ALA A 315 -16.07 -14.62 -14.30
CA ALA A 315 -16.41 -15.23 -15.58
C ALA A 315 -16.99 -14.16 -16.53
N GLY A 316 -16.33 -13.95 -17.68
CA GLY A 316 -16.79 -13.02 -18.73
C GLY A 316 -16.08 -11.66 -18.74
N GLU A 317 -15.24 -11.38 -17.75
CA GLU A 317 -14.27 -10.28 -17.72
C GLU A 317 -12.86 -10.84 -17.92
N GLY A 318 -12.67 -11.59 -19.01
CA GLY A 318 -11.43 -12.32 -19.28
C GLY A 318 -10.20 -11.42 -19.19
N SER A 319 -9.15 -11.91 -18.56
CA SER A 319 -7.90 -11.16 -18.44
C SER A 319 -7.20 -11.02 -19.81
N PRO A 320 -6.59 -9.87 -20.15
CA PRO A 320 -5.86 -9.68 -21.42
C PRO A 320 -4.56 -10.49 -21.52
N PHE A 321 -4.12 -11.14 -20.43
CA PHE A 321 -2.88 -11.92 -20.43
C PHE A 321 -2.93 -13.00 -21.53
N ASP A 322 -2.02 -12.89 -22.48
CA ASP A 322 -1.89 -13.82 -23.60
C ASP A 322 -0.54 -14.55 -23.64
N SER A 323 0.38 -14.18 -22.73
CA SER A 323 1.75 -14.70 -22.71
C SER A 323 2.32 -14.74 -21.29
N LEU A 324 3.04 -15.82 -21.00
CA LEU A 324 3.84 -16.00 -19.78
C LEU A 324 5.33 -15.70 -20.02
N ALA A 325 5.69 -15.11 -21.17
CA ALA A 325 7.07 -14.79 -21.51
C ALA A 325 7.70 -13.88 -20.44
N GLY A 326 8.94 -14.17 -20.04
CA GLY A 326 9.62 -13.52 -18.91
C GLY A 326 9.68 -14.40 -17.66
N LEU A 327 8.82 -15.41 -17.52
CA LEU A 327 8.84 -16.35 -16.39
C LEU A 327 9.74 -17.59 -16.60
N GLY A 328 10.55 -17.62 -17.66
CA GLY A 328 11.40 -18.78 -18.00
C GLY A 328 12.60 -19.02 -17.06
N GLY A 329 12.84 -18.09 -16.13
CA GLY A 329 13.86 -18.21 -15.08
C GLY A 329 13.46 -19.14 -13.93
N LEU A 330 12.16 -19.38 -13.75
CA LEU A 330 11.61 -20.13 -12.63
C LEU A 330 12.16 -21.56 -12.53
N ARG A 331 12.43 -21.98 -11.30
CA ARG A 331 12.92 -23.31 -10.93
C ARG A 331 12.03 -23.99 -9.89
N GLU A 332 11.41 -23.21 -9.02
CA GLU A 332 10.56 -23.70 -7.94
C GLU A 332 9.36 -22.78 -7.78
N VAL A 333 8.18 -23.37 -7.77
CA VAL A 333 6.91 -22.68 -7.50
C VAL A 333 6.12 -23.55 -6.52
N GLY A 334 5.66 -23.00 -5.41
CA GLY A 334 4.71 -23.72 -4.53
C GLY A 334 3.41 -24.03 -5.28
N LEU A 335 2.51 -23.05 -5.35
CA LEU A 335 1.28 -23.14 -6.14
C LEU A 335 1.40 -22.32 -7.43
N LEU A 336 1.25 -22.98 -8.59
CA LEU A 336 0.97 -22.30 -9.86
C LEU A 336 -0.54 -22.23 -10.09
N SER A 337 -1.11 -21.02 -10.11
CA SER A 337 -2.53 -20.79 -10.38
C SER A 337 -2.71 -19.86 -11.59
N ILE A 338 -3.24 -20.40 -12.68
CA ILE A 338 -3.49 -19.68 -13.94
C ILE A 338 -4.99 -19.79 -14.25
N ILE A 339 -5.73 -18.69 -14.03
CA ILE A 339 -7.19 -18.74 -14.00
C ILE A 339 -7.83 -17.62 -14.82
N GLY A 340 -8.76 -17.93 -15.71
CA GLY A 340 -9.55 -16.90 -16.40
C GLY A 340 -8.76 -16.04 -17.40
N ASN A 341 -7.69 -16.60 -18.00
CA ASN A 341 -6.88 -15.91 -19.01
C ASN A 341 -7.32 -16.35 -20.41
N ASP A 342 -8.31 -15.66 -20.97
CA ASP A 342 -8.90 -16.03 -22.26
C ASP A 342 -7.99 -15.73 -23.46
N GLY A 343 -7.01 -14.83 -23.32
CA GLY A 343 -5.98 -14.59 -24.33
C GLY A 343 -4.90 -15.68 -24.38
N LEU A 344 -4.69 -16.40 -23.28
CA LEU A 344 -3.60 -17.35 -23.14
C LEU A 344 -3.88 -18.63 -23.92
N SER A 345 -3.07 -18.92 -24.93
CA SER A 345 -3.24 -20.09 -25.81
C SER A 345 -2.23 -21.21 -25.58
N ASP A 346 -1.12 -20.92 -24.88
CA ASP A 346 -0.08 -21.87 -24.52
C ASP A 346 0.61 -21.47 -23.21
N LEU A 347 1.49 -22.34 -22.73
CA LEU A 347 2.28 -22.14 -21.50
C LEU A 347 3.78 -21.98 -21.82
N MET A 348 4.15 -21.53 -23.03
CA MET A 348 5.53 -21.57 -23.50
C MET A 348 6.52 -20.75 -22.65
N GLY A 349 6.02 -19.67 -22.04
CA GLY A 349 6.82 -18.84 -21.13
C GLY A 349 7.33 -19.59 -19.89
N LEU A 350 6.62 -20.64 -19.46
CA LEU A 350 7.04 -21.55 -18.39
C LEU A 350 7.70 -22.82 -18.95
N SER A 351 7.32 -23.25 -20.16
CA SER A 351 7.78 -24.51 -20.76
C SER A 351 9.24 -24.50 -21.24
N ALA A 352 10.01 -23.44 -20.97
CA ALA A 352 11.42 -23.35 -21.32
C ALA A 352 12.31 -24.29 -20.48
N ARG A 353 11.79 -24.83 -19.37
CA ARG A 353 12.57 -25.61 -18.41
C ARG A 353 11.93 -26.94 -18.02
N PRO A 354 12.54 -28.09 -18.38
CA PRO A 354 12.10 -29.40 -17.91
C PRO A 354 12.45 -29.67 -16.43
N ASP A 355 13.24 -28.80 -15.79
CA ASP A 355 13.67 -28.88 -14.39
C ASP A 355 12.85 -27.99 -13.44
N LEU A 356 11.84 -27.28 -13.93
CA LEU A 356 10.91 -26.52 -13.08
C LEU A 356 10.09 -27.47 -12.20
N HIS A 357 10.21 -27.32 -10.88
CA HIS A 357 9.40 -28.02 -9.91
C HIS A 357 8.21 -27.17 -9.47
N ILE A 358 7.02 -27.76 -9.49
CA ILE A 358 5.81 -27.11 -8.99
C ILE A 358 5.13 -28.05 -7.98
N ASP A 359 4.84 -27.58 -6.77
CA ASP A 359 4.15 -28.40 -5.77
C ASP A 359 2.70 -28.64 -6.22
N ALA A 360 1.91 -27.58 -6.41
CA ALA A 360 0.51 -27.68 -6.81
C ALA A 360 0.22 -26.89 -8.09
N VAL A 361 -0.67 -27.41 -8.94
CA VAL A 361 -1.02 -26.77 -10.22
C VAL A 361 -2.53 -26.61 -10.35
N GLN A 362 -2.97 -25.38 -10.56
CA GLN A 362 -4.33 -25.02 -10.92
C GLN A 362 -4.35 -24.27 -12.26
N ILE A 363 -4.98 -24.85 -13.27
CA ILE A 363 -5.15 -24.20 -14.58
C ILE A 363 -6.62 -24.27 -14.95
N ARG A 364 -7.34 -23.16 -14.79
CA ARG A 364 -8.81 -23.14 -14.85
C ARG A 364 -9.34 -22.05 -15.75
N ASP A 365 -10.40 -22.37 -16.50
CA ASP A 365 -11.19 -21.38 -17.25
C ASP A 365 -10.36 -20.49 -18.19
N ASN A 366 -9.28 -21.03 -18.77
CA ASN A 366 -8.48 -20.34 -19.80
C ASN A 366 -8.98 -20.81 -21.18
N HIS A 367 -9.96 -20.10 -21.76
CA HIS A 367 -10.75 -20.62 -22.88
C HIS A 367 -10.00 -20.74 -24.21
N SER A 368 -8.82 -20.15 -24.35
CA SER A 368 -7.93 -20.33 -25.51
C SER A 368 -6.86 -21.39 -25.31
N LEU A 369 -6.59 -21.80 -24.07
CA LEU A 369 -5.61 -22.84 -23.73
C LEU A 369 -6.27 -24.22 -23.83
N SER A 370 -5.67 -25.16 -24.55
CA SER A 370 -6.19 -26.53 -24.61
C SER A 370 -6.12 -27.22 -23.25
N ASN A 371 -7.21 -27.85 -22.81
CA ASN A 371 -7.22 -28.65 -21.58
C ASN A 371 -6.21 -29.81 -21.64
N GLU A 372 -5.98 -30.38 -22.82
CA GLU A 372 -4.98 -31.43 -23.01
C GLU A 372 -3.55 -30.89 -22.83
N ALA A 373 -3.27 -29.70 -23.36
CA ALA A 373 -1.97 -29.06 -23.22
C ALA A 373 -1.71 -28.66 -21.75
N ALA A 374 -2.71 -28.08 -21.09
CA ALA A 374 -2.65 -27.72 -19.67
C ALA A 374 -2.38 -28.95 -18.78
N LEU A 375 -3.12 -30.05 -18.99
CA LEU A 375 -2.92 -31.29 -18.23
C LEU A 375 -1.56 -31.95 -18.50
N THR A 376 -1.12 -31.93 -19.76
CA THR A 376 0.21 -32.44 -20.15
C THR A 376 1.31 -31.65 -19.46
N TYR A 377 1.17 -30.33 -19.40
CA TYR A 377 2.12 -29.48 -18.69
C TYR A 377 2.10 -29.75 -17.17
N ALA A 378 0.91 -29.77 -16.56
CA ALA A 378 0.77 -29.97 -15.11
C ALA A 378 1.39 -31.29 -14.65
N THR A 379 1.06 -32.40 -15.34
CA THR A 379 1.59 -33.74 -15.03
C THR A 379 3.07 -33.93 -15.34
N ALA A 380 3.70 -33.00 -16.07
CA ALA A 380 5.12 -33.03 -16.33
C ALA A 380 5.95 -32.29 -15.26
N HIS A 381 5.34 -31.40 -14.48
CA HIS A 381 6.05 -30.50 -13.55
C HIS A 381 5.58 -30.62 -12.09
N SER A 382 4.46 -31.29 -11.83
CA SER A 382 3.94 -31.59 -10.50
C SER A 382 3.51 -33.05 -10.40
N ASP A 383 3.79 -33.68 -9.26
CA ASP A 383 3.32 -35.02 -8.89
C ASP A 383 2.19 -34.97 -7.82
N ASP A 384 1.83 -33.77 -7.34
CA ASP A 384 0.87 -33.53 -6.25
C ASP A 384 -0.45 -32.93 -6.80
N ASP A 385 -1.14 -32.07 -6.04
CA ASP A 385 -2.51 -31.59 -6.33
C ASP A 385 -2.62 -30.84 -7.68
N ILE A 386 -3.06 -31.56 -8.71
CA ILE A 386 -3.34 -31.05 -10.06
C ILE A 386 -4.85 -30.86 -10.25
N ASP A 387 -5.27 -29.62 -10.52
CA ASP A 387 -6.63 -29.25 -10.92
C ASP A 387 -6.63 -28.52 -12.27
N VAL A 388 -7.15 -29.20 -13.30
CA VAL A 388 -7.25 -28.68 -14.68
C VAL A 388 -8.67 -28.87 -15.20
N CYS A 389 -9.40 -27.76 -15.38
CA CYS A 389 -10.78 -27.76 -15.84
C CYS A 389 -11.16 -26.44 -16.54
N GLY A 390 -12.30 -26.37 -17.22
CA GLY A 390 -12.81 -25.12 -17.81
C GLY A 390 -12.03 -24.57 -19.01
N ASN A 391 -10.88 -25.16 -19.34
CA ASN A 391 -10.05 -24.77 -20.47
C ASN A 391 -10.65 -25.27 -21.81
N ALA A 392 -10.08 -24.84 -22.94
CA ALA A 392 -10.58 -25.19 -24.27
C ALA A 392 -10.69 -26.72 -24.48
N GLY A 393 -11.89 -27.19 -24.83
CA GLY A 393 -12.19 -28.60 -25.05
C GLY A 393 -12.28 -29.46 -23.76
N GLY A 394 -12.11 -28.85 -22.58
CA GLY A 394 -12.26 -29.48 -21.27
C GLY A 394 -13.69 -29.51 -20.75
N SER A 395 -13.92 -30.28 -19.68
CA SER A 395 -15.16 -30.20 -18.90
C SER A 395 -15.21 -28.93 -18.06
N SER A 396 -16.42 -28.43 -17.79
CA SER A 396 -16.61 -27.33 -16.82
C SER A 396 -16.03 -27.67 -15.45
N CYS A 397 -15.53 -26.66 -14.75
CA CYS A 397 -15.11 -26.80 -13.36
C CYS A 397 -16.29 -27.11 -12.42
N ILE A 398 -16.02 -27.86 -11.35
CA ILE A 398 -17.04 -28.24 -10.33
C ILE A 398 -17.23 -27.13 -9.30
N GLU A 399 -16.18 -26.34 -9.03
CA GLU A 399 -16.16 -25.23 -8.08
C GLU A 399 -15.87 -23.89 -8.78
N SER A 400 -16.03 -22.78 -8.06
CA SER A 400 -15.69 -21.45 -8.59
C SER A 400 -14.21 -21.38 -9.00
N ALA A 401 -13.94 -20.58 -10.03
CA ALA A 401 -12.60 -20.37 -10.57
C ALA A 401 -11.60 -19.95 -9.48
N CYS A 402 -11.99 -19.03 -8.59
CA CYS A 402 -11.17 -18.57 -7.47
C CYS A 402 -11.64 -19.05 -6.10
N ALA A 403 -12.03 -20.33 -5.95
CA ALA A 403 -12.23 -20.86 -4.61
C ALA A 403 -10.93 -20.65 -3.80
N PRO A 404 -10.98 -20.04 -2.59
CA PRO A 404 -9.78 -19.95 -1.76
C PRO A 404 -9.33 -21.37 -1.44
N PHE A 405 -8.06 -21.69 -1.69
CA PHE A 405 -7.46 -22.86 -1.06
C PHE A 405 -7.62 -22.70 0.47
N PRO A 406 -8.02 -23.75 1.20
CA PRO A 406 -7.79 -23.75 2.64
C PRO A 406 -6.27 -23.66 2.89
N ASN A 407 -5.86 -22.63 3.64
CA ASN A 407 -4.49 -22.39 4.11
C ASN A 407 -3.82 -23.62 4.72
#